data_AF-A0A933E8H6-F1
#
_entry.id   AF-A0A933E8H6-F1
#
_cell.length_a   1.000
_cell.length_b   1.000
_cell.length_c   1.000
_cell.angle_alpha   90.00
_cell.angle_beta   90.00
_cell.angle_gamma   90.00
#
_symmetry.space_group_name_H-M   'P 1'
#
loop_
_entity.id
_entity.type
_entity.pdbx_description
1 polymer ?
#
loop_
_entity_poly.entity_id
_entity_poly.type
_entity_poly.pdbx_seq_one_letter_code
_entity_poly.pdbx_strand_id
1 'polypeptide(L)'
;MRRRVVRYAGSRRRHNQTGSVMMVALVAMIGLSAACLAYYGLTTTQMNENAGREYTQRALWLAEAGVSAAIQDLNGGGEGNLSADLGDGTYETVVVDNGDGTSTLTSTGTYQGTFRVLETNIEPTTSSVFTHSLFSDETLTLNGNILTDSYDSSLGTYASQATNTISWGGGSFSYANANGDAGSNDSIDINGSTAVMGDAVAGPDGSVDLNGNVHVEGLVENLTTTTELEPVTITYPSSNDNANVGVSGVDKLQTNNSDVTMSGGIYHLTQIKVNGNGNILITGDSTLYLTEGMQVNGNGQLLISPGVKVTIYTAGKIHINGNSFVNADQQATDLTIYSSVVGSGSGSAVHINGNADFSGAIYAPT
;
A
#
# COMPACT_ATOMS: atom_id res chain seq x y z
N MET A 1 -51.00 105.04 37.63
CA MET A 1 -50.44 103.95 36.81
C MET A 1 -49.82 102.91 37.72
N ARG A 2 -50.31 101.65 37.65
CA ARG A 2 -49.81 100.48 38.40
C ARG A 2 -48.45 100.02 37.86
N ARG A 3 -47.55 99.55 38.72
CA ARG A 3 -46.70 98.36 38.44
C ARG A 3 -46.09 97.77 39.72
N ARG A 4 -46.40 96.48 39.94
CA ARG A 4 -45.87 95.55 40.95
C ARG A 4 -44.35 95.47 40.85
N VAL A 5 -43.64 95.39 41.99
CA VAL A 5 -42.38 94.64 42.06
C VAL A 5 -42.28 93.86 43.39
N VAL A 6 -42.24 92.55 43.17
CA VAL A 6 -41.93 91.35 43.97
C VAL A 6 -41.09 91.53 45.25
N ARG A 7 -41.58 90.93 46.35
CA ARG A 7 -40.84 90.68 47.60
C ARG A 7 -39.94 89.45 47.45
N TYR A 8 -38.64 89.59 47.72
CA TYR A 8 -37.71 88.46 47.88
C TYR A 8 -37.83 87.89 49.30
N ALA A 9 -38.17 86.60 49.39
CA ALA A 9 -38.24 85.82 50.62
C ALA A 9 -36.84 85.36 51.04
N GLY A 10 -36.57 85.46 52.35
CA GLY A 10 -35.24 85.30 52.95
C GLY A 10 -34.61 83.91 52.80
N SER A 11 -33.30 83.90 52.58
CA SER A 11 -32.44 82.72 52.68
C SER A 11 -32.24 82.35 54.15
N ARG A 12 -32.93 81.32 54.63
CA ARG A 12 -32.58 80.64 55.88
C ARG A 12 -31.31 79.81 55.68
N ARG A 13 -30.38 79.97 56.62
CA ARG A 13 -29.15 79.18 56.77
C ARG A 13 -29.45 77.68 56.65
N ARG A 14 -28.90 77.02 55.60
CA ARG A 14 -28.72 75.56 55.56
C ARG A 14 -27.45 75.24 56.35
N HIS A 15 -27.63 74.75 57.58
CA HIS A 15 -26.56 74.20 58.41
C HIS A 15 -26.56 72.66 58.24
N ASN A 16 -25.42 72.13 57.78
CA ASN A 16 -24.88 70.79 58.01
C ASN A 16 -25.76 69.54 57.76
N GLN A 17 -26.06 69.22 56.50
CA GLN A 17 -26.35 67.83 56.05
C GLN A 17 -25.32 67.29 55.03
N THR A 18 -24.16 67.93 54.90
CA THR A 18 -23.11 67.55 53.93
C THR A 18 -22.18 66.43 54.43
N GLY A 19 -22.19 66.08 55.72
CA GLY A 19 -21.30 65.06 56.30
C GLY A 19 -21.74 63.61 56.07
N SER A 20 -23.04 63.32 56.06
CA SER A 20 -23.54 61.94 55.89
C SER A 20 -23.40 61.44 54.45
N VAL A 21 -23.56 62.32 53.46
CA VAL A 21 -23.40 61.98 52.03
C VAL A 21 -21.94 61.62 51.71
N MET A 22 -20.97 62.32 52.30
CA MET A 22 -19.54 62.01 52.19
C MET A 22 -19.21 60.60 52.74
N MET A 23 -19.76 60.25 53.91
CA MET A 23 -19.51 58.93 54.53
C MET A 23 -20.13 57.80 53.70
N VAL A 24 -21.35 57.98 53.19
CA VAL A 24 -21.99 56.98 52.31
C VAL A 24 -21.22 56.83 50.99
N ALA A 25 -20.77 57.94 50.40
CA ALA A 25 -19.96 57.91 49.18
C ALA A 25 -18.60 57.21 49.41
N LEU A 26 -17.96 57.43 50.56
CA LEU A 26 -16.68 56.80 50.89
C LEU A 26 -16.82 55.29 51.11
N VAL A 27 -17.85 54.85 51.82
CA VAL A 27 -18.16 53.41 51.96
C VAL A 27 -18.47 52.78 50.61
N ALA A 28 -19.23 53.45 49.74
CA ALA A 28 -19.51 52.97 48.39
C ALA A 28 -18.23 52.88 47.54
N MET A 29 -17.34 53.87 47.60
CA MET A 29 -16.05 53.83 46.90
C MET A 29 -15.15 52.70 47.40
N ILE A 30 -15.11 52.44 48.72
CA ILE A 30 -14.36 51.31 49.28
C ILE A 30 -14.94 49.98 48.77
N GLY A 31 -16.26 49.83 48.77
CA GLY A 31 -16.93 48.64 48.25
C GLY A 31 -16.63 48.39 46.76
N LEU A 32 -16.71 49.45 45.94
CA LEU A 32 -16.36 49.36 44.52
C LEU A 32 -14.88 49.05 44.30
N SER A 33 -13.98 49.64 45.08
CA SER A 33 -12.54 49.39 44.98
C SER A 33 -12.22 47.92 45.32
N ALA A 34 -12.83 47.37 46.37
CA ALA A 34 -12.69 45.97 46.72
C ALA A 34 -13.21 45.02 45.61
N ALA A 35 -14.35 45.36 45.00
CA ALA A 35 -14.89 44.60 43.87
C ALA A 35 -13.97 44.66 42.63
N CYS A 36 -13.39 45.82 42.31
CA CYS A 36 -12.44 45.96 41.21
C CYS A 36 -11.17 45.12 41.43
N LEU A 37 -10.63 45.09 42.66
CA LEU A 37 -9.47 44.27 42.99
C LEU A 37 -9.77 42.76 42.87
N ALA A 38 -10.94 42.32 43.35
CA ALA A 38 -11.36 40.94 43.20
C ALA A 38 -11.54 40.54 41.73
N TYR A 39 -12.14 41.42 40.91
CA TYR A 39 -12.29 41.21 39.46
C TYR A 39 -10.93 41.13 38.75
N TYR A 40 -10.00 42.03 39.08
CA TYR A 40 -8.65 42.00 38.51
C TYR A 40 -7.93 40.68 38.82
N GLY A 41 -8.03 40.20 40.06
CA GLY A 41 -7.50 38.89 40.45
C GLY A 41 -8.08 37.75 39.60
N LEU A 42 -9.40 37.70 39.45
CA LEU A 42 -10.07 36.69 38.62
C LEU A 42 -9.60 36.73 37.16
N THR A 43 -9.48 37.93 36.58
CA THR A 43 -9.01 38.09 35.19
C THR A 43 -7.57 37.60 35.03
N THR A 44 -6.68 37.90 35.98
CA THR A 44 -5.28 37.42 35.90
C THR A 44 -5.18 35.90 35.99
N THR A 45 -6.00 35.26 36.84
CA THR A 45 -6.07 33.79 36.91
C THR A 45 -6.59 33.19 35.61
N GLN A 46 -7.65 33.75 35.04
CA GLN A 46 -8.19 33.30 33.75
C GLN A 46 -7.20 33.48 32.60
N MET A 47 -6.45 34.58 32.58
CA MET A 47 -5.41 34.81 31.57
C MET A 47 -4.29 33.77 31.67
N ASN A 48 -3.83 33.45 32.88
CA ASN A 48 -2.79 32.43 33.08
C ASN A 48 -3.29 31.03 32.72
N GLU A 49 -4.52 30.69 33.08
CA GLU A 49 -5.15 29.42 32.69
C GLU A 49 -5.30 29.32 31.17
N ASN A 50 -5.71 30.40 30.50
CA ASN A 50 -5.84 30.43 29.05
C ASN A 50 -4.49 30.29 28.34
N ALA A 51 -3.44 30.95 28.82
CA ALA A 51 -2.09 30.78 28.27
C ALA A 51 -1.59 29.35 28.43
N GLY A 52 -1.82 28.72 29.60
CA GLY A 52 -1.46 27.31 29.82
C GLY A 52 -2.25 26.34 28.92
N ARG A 53 -3.53 26.63 28.66
CA ARG A 53 -4.37 25.87 27.73
C ARG A 53 -3.88 26.02 26.29
N GLU A 54 -3.50 27.22 25.88
CA GLU A 54 -2.96 27.48 24.55
C GLU A 54 -1.65 26.69 24.32
N TYR A 55 -0.71 26.73 25.25
CA TYR A 55 0.56 26.00 25.13
C TYR A 55 0.35 24.48 25.07
N THR A 56 -0.60 23.98 25.86
CA THR A 56 -1.02 22.58 25.84
C THR A 56 -1.60 22.18 24.48
N GLN A 57 -2.49 23.00 23.90
CA GLN A 57 -3.10 22.73 22.60
C GLN A 57 -2.07 22.77 21.47
N ARG A 58 -1.16 23.74 21.49
CA ARG A 58 -0.08 23.82 20.49
C ARG A 58 0.87 22.63 20.57
N ALA A 59 1.28 22.21 21.77
CA ALA A 59 2.09 21.01 21.95
C ALA A 59 1.37 19.74 21.44
N LEU A 60 0.06 19.65 21.61
CA LEU A 60 -0.74 18.55 21.04
C LEU A 60 -0.74 18.57 19.52
N TRP A 61 -0.98 19.73 18.88
CA TRP A 61 -0.94 19.84 17.42
C TRP A 61 0.43 19.48 16.83
N LEU A 62 1.52 19.84 17.51
CA LEU A 62 2.87 19.42 17.12
C LEU A 62 3.03 17.90 17.19
N ALA A 63 2.49 17.25 18.23
CA ALA A 63 2.50 15.80 18.34
C ALA A 63 1.67 15.14 17.21
N GLU A 64 0.48 15.68 16.89
CA GLU A 64 -0.37 15.20 15.79
C GLU A 64 0.31 15.34 14.42
N ALA A 65 1.03 16.46 14.21
CA ALA A 65 1.83 16.68 13.01
C ALA A 65 2.95 15.64 12.90
N GLY A 66 3.62 15.33 14.02
CA GLY A 66 4.62 14.26 14.08
C GLY A 66 4.03 12.89 13.72
N VAL A 67 2.90 12.49 14.30
CA VAL A 67 2.21 11.24 13.94
C VAL A 67 1.93 11.18 12.44
N SER A 68 1.39 12.27 11.88
CA SER A 68 1.05 12.34 10.45
C SER A 68 2.29 12.22 9.55
N ALA A 69 3.38 12.90 9.92
CA ALA A 69 4.64 12.84 9.18
C ALA A 69 5.27 11.45 9.25
N ALA A 70 5.27 10.81 10.43
CA ALA A 70 5.81 9.46 10.60
C ALA A 70 5.02 8.42 9.79
N ILE A 71 3.68 8.50 9.77
CA ILE A 71 2.84 7.62 8.92
C ILE A 71 3.18 7.82 7.44
N GLN A 72 3.38 9.07 7.00
CA GLN A 72 3.76 9.34 5.61
C GLN A 72 5.13 8.75 5.27
N ASP A 73 6.11 8.87 6.17
CA ASP A 73 7.46 8.31 5.99
C ASP A 73 7.42 6.77 5.94
N LEU A 74 6.68 6.14 6.86
CA LEU A 74 6.47 4.69 6.87
C LEU A 74 5.81 4.20 5.57
N ASN A 75 4.81 4.90 5.06
CA ASN A 75 4.19 4.59 3.77
C ASN A 75 5.15 4.75 2.59
N GLY A 76 6.19 5.58 2.73
CA GLY A 76 7.28 5.72 1.76
C GLY A 76 8.40 4.69 1.91
N GLY A 77 8.28 3.75 2.86
CA GLY A 77 9.32 2.76 3.19
C GLY A 77 10.41 3.29 4.13
N GLY A 78 10.20 4.44 4.77
CA GLY A 78 11.06 4.97 5.83
C GLY A 78 10.84 4.27 7.17
N GLU A 79 11.58 4.71 8.19
CA GLU A 79 11.53 4.12 9.55
C GLU A 79 10.49 4.81 10.46
N GLY A 80 9.95 5.97 10.06
CA GLY A 80 9.01 6.76 10.87
C GLY A 80 9.65 7.48 12.08
N ASN A 81 10.97 7.35 12.27
CA ASN A 81 11.76 8.02 13.29
C ASN A 81 12.19 9.40 12.80
N LEU A 82 11.40 10.43 13.10
CA LEU A 82 11.55 11.78 12.55
C LEU A 82 11.71 12.82 13.66
N SER A 83 12.37 13.93 13.34
CA SER A 83 12.35 15.12 14.17
C SER A 83 12.33 16.36 13.30
N ALA A 84 11.51 17.34 13.67
CA ALA A 84 11.47 18.62 12.98
C ALA A 84 11.22 19.79 13.93
N ASP A 85 11.74 20.94 13.54
CA ASP A 85 11.47 22.25 14.12
C ASP A 85 10.60 23.05 13.15
N LEU A 86 9.40 23.42 13.59
CA LEU A 86 8.43 24.19 12.80
C LEU A 86 8.48 25.69 13.13
N GLY A 87 9.51 26.11 13.88
CA GLY A 87 9.79 27.49 14.27
C GLY A 87 9.07 27.93 15.53
N ASP A 88 7.82 27.53 15.72
CA ASP A 88 7.05 27.82 16.94
C ASP A 88 7.10 26.67 17.96
N GLY A 89 7.48 25.47 17.54
CA GLY A 89 7.83 24.35 18.39
C GLY A 89 8.42 23.18 17.61
N THR A 90 8.68 22.09 18.32
CA THR A 90 9.31 20.90 17.74
C THR A 90 8.44 19.67 17.93
N TYR A 91 8.66 18.66 17.10
CA TYR A 91 8.19 17.30 17.37
C TYR A 91 9.32 16.28 17.17
N GLU A 92 9.17 15.13 17.82
CA GLU A 92 10.01 13.94 17.66
C GLU A 92 9.12 12.71 17.64
N THR A 93 9.37 11.78 16.72
CA THR A 93 8.65 10.52 16.59
C THR A 93 9.57 9.33 16.75
N VAL A 94 9.05 8.28 17.39
CA VAL A 94 9.74 7.00 17.58
C VAL A 94 8.77 5.88 17.22
N VAL A 95 9.20 4.96 16.38
CA VAL A 95 8.46 3.74 16.01
C VAL A 95 9.16 2.54 16.62
N VAL A 96 8.40 1.68 17.29
CA VAL A 96 8.88 0.43 17.88
C VAL A 96 8.06 -0.74 17.33
N ASP A 97 8.73 -1.71 16.71
CA ASP A 97 8.10 -2.97 16.29
C ASP A 97 7.73 -3.81 17.53
N ASN A 98 6.49 -4.26 17.58
CA ASN A 98 5.95 -5.07 18.68
C ASN A 98 6.24 -6.57 18.50
N GLY A 99 6.69 -7.00 17.32
CA GLY A 99 6.98 -8.40 17.00
C GLY A 99 5.76 -9.26 16.70
N ASP A 100 4.57 -8.65 16.60
CA ASP A 100 3.29 -9.29 16.26
C ASP A 100 2.72 -8.78 14.92
N GLY A 101 3.55 -8.09 14.12
CA GLY A 101 3.14 -7.43 12.89
C GLY A 101 2.57 -6.02 13.09
N THR A 102 2.42 -5.56 14.34
CA THR A 102 2.07 -4.17 14.65
C THR A 102 3.29 -3.37 15.09
N SER A 103 3.20 -2.06 15.02
CA SER A 103 4.21 -1.15 15.59
C SER A 103 3.56 -0.09 16.47
N THR A 104 4.26 0.33 17.50
CA THR A 104 3.87 1.43 18.37
C THR A 104 4.57 2.70 17.91
N LEU A 105 3.80 3.71 17.49
CA LEU A 105 4.29 5.04 17.11
C LEU A 105 4.04 6.01 18.26
N THR A 106 5.11 6.56 18.82
CA THR A 106 5.08 7.62 19.83
C THR A 106 5.53 8.95 19.21
N SER A 107 4.72 10.01 19.36
CA SER A 107 5.05 11.36 18.92
C SER A 107 5.02 12.33 20.09
N THR A 108 6.12 13.07 20.29
CA THR A 108 6.26 14.08 21.34
C THR A 108 6.34 15.47 20.73
N GLY A 109 5.29 16.27 20.91
CA GLY A 109 5.26 17.68 20.51
C GLY A 109 5.64 18.60 21.67
N THR A 110 6.53 19.56 21.44
CA THR A 110 7.03 20.50 22.45
C THR A 110 6.84 21.95 22.02
N TYR A 111 6.12 22.72 22.84
CA TYR A 111 5.88 24.15 22.66
C TYR A 111 6.19 24.92 23.95
N GLN A 112 7.18 25.82 23.90
CA GLN A 112 7.63 26.65 25.04
C GLN A 112 7.81 25.87 26.37
N GLY A 113 8.44 24.69 26.30
CA GLY A 113 8.70 23.84 27.46
C GLY A 113 7.49 23.03 27.96
N THR A 114 6.32 23.19 27.35
CA THR A 114 5.18 22.27 27.53
C THR A 114 5.27 21.18 26.48
N PHE A 115 5.16 19.92 26.89
CA PHE A 115 5.14 18.79 25.96
C PHE A 115 3.83 18.01 26.02
N ARG A 116 3.47 17.38 24.90
CA ARG A 116 2.39 16.40 24.80
C ARG A 116 2.90 15.20 24.03
N VAL A 117 2.48 14.03 24.48
CA VAL A 117 2.86 12.74 23.90
C VAL A 117 1.58 12.09 23.37
N LEU A 118 1.63 11.65 22.13
CA LEU A 118 0.63 10.79 21.51
C LEU A 118 1.25 9.43 21.24
N GLU A 119 0.52 8.38 21.53
CA GLU A 119 0.90 7.00 21.25
C GLU A 119 -0.22 6.38 20.42
N THR A 120 0.15 5.73 19.32
CA THR A 120 -0.80 5.03 18.45
C THR A 120 -0.20 3.70 18.02
N ASN A 121 -1.01 2.65 18.05
CA ASN A 121 -0.67 1.38 17.41
C ASN A 121 -1.00 1.49 15.94
N ILE A 122 -0.07 1.10 15.09
CA ILE A 122 -0.22 1.03 13.65
C ILE A 122 -0.03 -0.42 13.20
N GLU A 123 -0.83 -0.82 12.23
CA GLU A 123 -0.72 -2.11 11.57
C GLU A 123 -0.50 -1.81 10.07
N PRO A 124 0.65 -2.17 9.51
CA PRO A 124 0.91 -1.99 8.08
C PRO A 124 -0.03 -2.92 7.30
N THR A 125 -1.00 -2.34 6.62
CA THR A 125 -1.82 -3.09 5.65
C THR A 125 -1.10 -3.06 4.30
N THR A 126 -0.35 -4.11 4.00
CA THR A 126 0.18 -4.30 2.64
C THR A 126 -0.97 -4.67 1.71
N SER A 127 -1.50 -3.72 0.95
CA SER A 127 -2.41 -4.03 -0.16
C SER A 127 -1.58 -4.55 -1.34
N SER A 128 -1.19 -5.82 -1.28
CA SER A 128 -0.68 -6.51 -2.47
C SER A 128 -1.86 -7.03 -3.26
N VAL A 129 -1.84 -6.88 -4.59
CA VAL A 129 -2.78 -7.61 -5.47
C VAL A 129 -2.45 -9.12 -5.52
N PHE A 130 -1.28 -9.51 -5.02
CA PHE A 130 -0.83 -10.90 -4.90
C PHE A 130 -1.00 -11.37 -3.46
N THR A 131 -2.25 -11.59 -3.04
CA THR A 131 -2.57 -12.25 -1.75
C THR A 131 -2.63 -13.76 -1.87
N HIS A 132 -2.74 -14.28 -3.09
CA HIS A 132 -2.78 -15.71 -3.41
C HIS A 132 -1.61 -16.04 -4.35
N SER A 133 -1.13 -17.28 -4.32
CA SER A 133 -0.16 -17.77 -5.30
C SER A 133 -0.76 -17.82 -6.71
N LEU A 134 -2.06 -18.10 -6.80
CA LEU A 134 -2.84 -17.99 -8.03
C LEU A 134 -4.18 -17.34 -7.73
N PHE A 135 -4.57 -16.32 -8.49
CA PHE A 135 -5.91 -15.73 -8.42
C PHE A 135 -6.46 -15.49 -9.82
N SER A 136 -7.74 -15.75 -10.03
CA SER A 136 -8.44 -15.51 -11.30
C SER A 136 -9.75 -14.73 -11.08
N ASP A 137 -10.08 -13.82 -11.99
CA ASP A 137 -11.40 -13.17 -11.97
C ASP A 137 -12.51 -14.09 -12.50
N GLU A 138 -12.17 -14.95 -13.45
CA GLU A 138 -13.05 -16.00 -13.99
C GLU A 138 -12.66 -17.37 -13.44
N THR A 139 -13.29 -18.44 -13.92
CA THR A 139 -12.97 -19.81 -13.52
C THR A 139 -11.46 -20.11 -13.57
N LEU A 140 -10.88 -20.47 -12.42
CA LEU A 140 -9.49 -20.92 -12.32
C LEU A 140 -9.42 -22.42 -12.63
N THR A 141 -8.85 -22.81 -13.77
CA THR A 141 -8.62 -24.22 -14.10
C THR A 141 -7.16 -24.61 -13.85
N LEU A 142 -6.94 -25.50 -12.89
CA LEU A 142 -5.66 -26.16 -12.66
C LEU A 142 -5.75 -27.58 -13.22
N ASN A 143 -4.94 -27.92 -14.23
CA ASN A 143 -4.94 -29.25 -14.82
C ASN A 143 -3.52 -29.75 -15.09
N GLY A 144 -3.21 -30.96 -14.64
CA GLY A 144 -1.91 -31.59 -14.82
C GLY A 144 -1.25 -31.91 -13.49
N ASN A 145 0.04 -31.59 -13.35
CA ASN A 145 0.82 -31.82 -12.14
C ASN A 145 1.26 -30.46 -11.57
N ILE A 146 0.34 -29.76 -10.90
CA ILE A 146 0.55 -28.39 -10.42
C ILE A 146 0.85 -28.41 -8.92
N LEU A 147 1.74 -27.53 -8.47
CA LEU A 147 2.01 -27.26 -7.05
C LEU A 147 1.91 -25.75 -6.82
N THR A 148 1.13 -25.32 -5.83
CA THR A 148 1.21 -23.96 -5.29
C THR A 148 1.72 -24.00 -3.86
N ASP A 149 2.63 -23.10 -3.51
CA ASP A 149 3.20 -22.96 -2.17
C ASP A 149 3.60 -21.50 -1.87
N SER A 150 4.19 -21.26 -0.69
CA SER A 150 4.66 -19.95 -0.26
C SER A 150 6.19 -19.88 -0.22
N TYR A 151 6.76 -19.60 -1.38
CA TYR A 151 8.20 -19.33 -1.58
C TYR A 151 8.52 -17.85 -1.35
N ASP A 152 9.56 -17.57 -0.56
CA ASP A 152 10.07 -16.21 -0.36
C ASP A 152 11.40 -16.01 -1.10
N SER A 153 11.36 -15.40 -2.28
CA SER A 153 12.56 -15.13 -3.08
C SER A 153 13.61 -14.26 -2.39
N SER A 154 13.26 -13.53 -1.32
CA SER A 154 14.23 -12.74 -0.57
C SER A 154 15.17 -13.58 0.31
N LEU A 155 14.78 -14.83 0.63
CA LEU A 155 15.53 -15.73 1.51
C LEU A 155 16.48 -16.69 0.76
N GLY A 156 16.50 -16.65 -0.57
CA GLY A 156 17.37 -17.48 -1.40
C GLY A 156 16.60 -18.22 -2.49
N THR A 157 17.16 -19.32 -3.00
CA THR A 157 16.55 -20.09 -4.08
C THR A 157 15.39 -20.96 -3.58
N TYR A 158 14.44 -21.26 -4.46
CA TYR A 158 13.35 -22.20 -4.16
C TYR A 158 13.87 -23.53 -3.61
N ALA A 159 14.87 -24.13 -4.26
CA ALA A 159 15.46 -25.40 -3.85
C ALA A 159 16.05 -25.39 -2.43
N SER A 160 16.47 -24.22 -1.92
CA SER A 160 16.98 -24.09 -0.54
C SER A 160 15.85 -24.03 0.51
N GLN A 161 14.65 -23.64 0.10
CA GLN A 161 13.48 -23.49 0.96
C GLN A 161 12.53 -24.69 0.87
N ALA A 162 12.44 -25.34 -0.29
CA ALA A 162 11.61 -26.51 -0.58
C ALA A 162 12.06 -27.78 0.16
N THR A 163 12.06 -27.70 1.49
CA THR A 163 12.58 -28.69 2.43
C THR A 163 11.47 -29.53 3.04
N ASN A 164 10.22 -29.10 2.91
CA ASN A 164 9.06 -29.87 3.30
C ASN A 164 8.69 -30.84 2.18
N THR A 165 8.01 -31.92 2.53
CA THR A 165 7.55 -32.92 1.55
C THR A 165 6.15 -33.38 1.91
N ILE A 166 5.31 -33.47 0.90
CA ILE A 166 3.98 -34.08 1.00
C ILE A 166 3.90 -35.29 0.07
N SER A 167 3.17 -36.32 0.48
CA SER A 167 2.91 -37.51 -0.33
C SER A 167 1.44 -37.89 -0.24
N TRP A 168 0.77 -37.95 -1.38
CA TRP A 168 -0.62 -38.40 -1.47
C TRP A 168 -0.83 -39.24 -2.74
N GLY A 169 -2.07 -39.64 -3.02
CA GLY A 169 -2.40 -40.47 -4.20
C GLY A 169 -1.93 -39.90 -5.56
N GLY A 170 -1.58 -38.61 -5.62
CA GLY A 170 -1.05 -37.93 -6.82
C GLY A 170 0.47 -37.91 -6.97
N GLY A 171 1.21 -38.39 -5.97
CA GLY A 171 2.67 -38.39 -5.99
C GLY A 171 3.28 -37.79 -4.73
N SER A 172 4.57 -37.44 -4.82
CA SER A 172 5.32 -36.79 -3.76
C SER A 172 5.92 -35.50 -4.29
N PHE A 173 5.71 -34.41 -3.56
CA PHE A 173 6.14 -33.06 -3.93
C PHE A 173 6.90 -32.44 -2.77
N SER A 174 7.98 -31.74 -3.09
CA SER A 174 8.68 -30.86 -2.14
C SER A 174 8.12 -29.46 -2.29
N TYR A 175 7.91 -28.77 -1.16
CA TYR A 175 7.34 -27.42 -1.12
C TYR A 175 8.07 -26.56 -0.10
N ALA A 176 8.06 -25.23 -0.31
CA ALA A 176 8.71 -24.25 0.56
C ALA A 176 7.96 -24.10 1.88
N ASN A 177 6.81 -23.42 1.89
CA ASN A 177 5.95 -23.26 3.06
C ASN A 177 4.47 -23.42 2.67
N ALA A 178 3.61 -23.56 3.67
CA ALA A 178 2.16 -23.42 3.49
C ALA A 178 1.78 -21.96 3.17
N ASN A 179 0.51 -21.70 2.83
CA ASN A 179 -0.04 -20.43 2.32
C ASN A 179 0.21 -20.21 0.82
N GLY A 180 0.27 -21.30 0.06
CA GLY A 180 0.25 -21.28 -1.40
C GLY A 180 -1.16 -21.19 -1.96
N ASP A 181 -1.91 -20.16 -1.58
CA ASP A 181 -3.36 -20.14 -1.78
C ASP A 181 -3.74 -20.03 -3.26
N ALA A 182 -4.87 -20.62 -3.63
CA ALA A 182 -5.48 -20.55 -4.95
C ALA A 182 -6.89 -19.94 -4.83
N GLY A 183 -7.13 -18.83 -5.50
CA GLY A 183 -8.39 -18.08 -5.41
C GLY A 183 -9.05 -17.81 -6.76
N SER A 184 -10.35 -17.60 -6.74
CA SER A 184 -11.13 -17.17 -7.90
C SER A 184 -12.31 -16.29 -7.49
N ASN A 185 -12.72 -15.34 -8.34
CA ASN A 185 -14.01 -14.65 -8.23
C ASN A 185 -15.19 -15.47 -8.79
N ASP A 186 -14.90 -16.60 -9.44
CA ASP A 186 -15.85 -17.57 -9.99
C ASP A 186 -15.50 -18.98 -9.44
N SER A 187 -15.82 -20.06 -10.15
CA SER A 187 -15.41 -21.42 -9.76
C SER A 187 -13.88 -21.65 -9.83
N ILE A 188 -13.43 -22.72 -9.16
CA ILE A 188 -12.10 -23.29 -9.27
C ILE A 188 -12.24 -24.76 -9.68
N ASP A 189 -11.65 -25.12 -10.81
CA ASP A 189 -11.57 -26.50 -11.31
C ASP A 189 -10.16 -27.06 -11.11
N ILE A 190 -9.95 -27.86 -10.07
CA ILE A 190 -8.65 -28.51 -9.80
C ILE A 190 -8.68 -29.95 -10.29
N ASN A 191 -7.80 -30.27 -11.23
CA ASN A 191 -7.73 -31.55 -11.93
C ASN A 191 -6.33 -32.16 -11.87
N GLY A 192 -6.23 -33.46 -12.17
CA GLY A 192 -4.95 -34.15 -12.36
C GLY A 192 -4.28 -34.59 -11.05
N SER A 193 -2.97 -34.39 -10.94
CA SER A 193 -2.18 -34.61 -9.72
C SER A 193 -1.68 -33.28 -9.18
N THR A 194 -2.60 -32.47 -8.66
CA THR A 194 -2.34 -31.09 -8.23
C THR A 194 -2.31 -30.98 -6.70
N ALA A 195 -1.35 -30.24 -6.15
CA ALA A 195 -1.32 -29.84 -4.74
C ALA A 195 -1.45 -28.32 -4.60
N VAL A 196 -2.35 -27.90 -3.71
CA VAL A 196 -2.44 -26.54 -3.21
C VAL A 196 -1.97 -26.55 -1.75
N MET A 197 -0.79 -25.99 -1.48
CA MET A 197 -0.22 -25.92 -0.13
C MET A 197 -0.76 -24.70 0.62
N GLY A 198 -2.07 -24.54 0.62
CA GLY A 198 -2.79 -23.38 1.15
C GLY A 198 -4.30 -23.57 1.00
N ASP A 199 -5.03 -22.47 1.03
CA ASP A 199 -6.47 -22.43 0.84
C ASP A 199 -6.85 -22.47 -0.64
N ALA A 200 -7.99 -23.09 -0.96
CA ALA A 200 -8.63 -23.02 -2.26
C ALA A 200 -10.00 -22.34 -2.11
N VAL A 201 -10.10 -21.09 -2.57
CA VAL A 201 -11.25 -20.21 -2.31
C VAL A 201 -11.92 -19.73 -3.60
N ALA A 202 -13.13 -20.23 -3.86
CA ALA A 202 -13.93 -19.82 -5.01
C ALA A 202 -14.74 -18.55 -4.73
N GLY A 203 -15.31 -17.95 -5.77
CA GLY A 203 -16.18 -16.79 -5.66
C GLY A 203 -17.49 -17.09 -4.91
N PRO A 204 -18.26 -16.05 -4.51
CA PRO A 204 -19.48 -16.24 -3.69
C PRO A 204 -20.50 -17.21 -4.28
N ASP A 205 -20.66 -17.19 -5.60
CA ASP A 205 -21.58 -18.05 -6.34
C ASP A 205 -20.88 -19.24 -7.04
N GLY A 206 -19.56 -19.38 -6.86
CA GLY A 206 -18.73 -20.40 -7.49
C GLY A 206 -18.73 -21.74 -6.74
N SER A 207 -17.87 -22.64 -7.20
CA SER A 207 -17.58 -23.94 -6.57
C SER A 207 -16.09 -24.24 -6.63
N VAL A 208 -15.59 -25.01 -5.67
CA VAL A 208 -14.27 -25.66 -5.78
C VAL A 208 -14.48 -27.12 -6.15
N ASP A 209 -14.17 -27.47 -7.39
CA ASP A 209 -14.32 -28.81 -7.95
C ASP A 209 -12.98 -29.54 -7.98
N LEU A 210 -12.83 -30.53 -7.11
CA LEU A 210 -11.60 -31.33 -6.95
C LEU A 210 -11.74 -32.68 -7.67
N ASN A 211 -11.04 -32.84 -8.79
CA ASN A 211 -11.13 -34.01 -9.66
C ASN A 211 -9.77 -34.71 -9.85
N GLY A 212 -9.73 -36.02 -9.65
CA GLY A 212 -8.49 -36.81 -9.78
C GLY A 212 -7.74 -36.92 -8.46
N ASN A 213 -6.40 -36.85 -8.52
CA ASN A 213 -5.53 -37.00 -7.35
C ASN A 213 -5.12 -35.62 -6.82
N VAL A 214 -6.08 -34.88 -6.27
CA VAL A 214 -5.86 -33.51 -5.78
C VAL A 214 -5.62 -33.50 -4.28
N HIS A 215 -4.72 -32.63 -3.82
CA HIS A 215 -4.50 -32.30 -2.42
C HIS A 215 -4.66 -30.79 -2.19
N VAL A 216 -5.42 -30.41 -1.17
CA VAL A 216 -5.51 -29.03 -0.66
C VAL A 216 -5.22 -29.11 0.83
N GLU A 217 -4.18 -28.41 1.30
CA GLU A 217 -3.76 -28.45 2.72
C GLU A 217 -4.68 -27.61 3.61
N GLY A 218 -5.13 -26.47 3.10
CA GLY A 218 -5.94 -25.50 3.81
C GLY A 218 -7.45 -25.70 3.62
N LEU A 219 -8.17 -24.59 3.76
CA LEU A 219 -9.61 -24.52 3.62
C LEU A 219 -10.05 -24.63 2.16
N VAL A 220 -11.20 -25.26 1.97
CA VAL A 220 -11.91 -25.27 0.69
C VAL A 220 -13.27 -24.61 0.94
N GLU A 221 -13.41 -23.36 0.51
CA GLU A 221 -14.61 -22.58 0.78
C GLU A 221 -14.92 -21.58 -0.34
N ASN A 222 -16.07 -20.91 -0.21
CA ASN A 222 -16.42 -19.81 -1.07
C ASN A 222 -16.25 -18.50 -0.31
N LEU A 223 -15.72 -17.49 -0.99
CA LEU A 223 -15.66 -16.13 -0.49
C LEU A 223 -17.07 -15.57 -0.27
N THR A 224 -17.21 -14.58 0.60
CA THR A 224 -18.50 -13.91 0.83
C THR A 224 -18.75 -12.74 -0.13
N THR A 225 -17.67 -12.21 -0.71
CA THR A 225 -17.67 -11.13 -1.71
C THR A 225 -16.58 -11.41 -2.74
N THR A 226 -16.74 -10.89 -3.95
CA THR A 226 -15.67 -10.90 -4.95
C THR A 226 -14.53 -9.99 -4.53
N THR A 227 -13.31 -10.33 -4.94
CA THR A 227 -12.11 -9.50 -4.82
C THR A 227 -12.05 -8.53 -6.00
N GLU A 228 -11.98 -7.23 -5.74
CA GLU A 228 -11.83 -6.23 -6.80
C GLU A 228 -10.40 -6.25 -7.36
N LEU A 229 -10.28 -6.41 -8.68
CA LEU A 229 -9.00 -6.36 -9.39
C LEU A 229 -8.95 -5.09 -10.24
N GLU A 230 -8.07 -4.17 -9.88
CA GLU A 230 -7.89 -2.90 -10.60
C GLU A 230 -7.37 -3.12 -12.03
N PRO A 231 -7.99 -2.55 -13.06
CA PRO A 231 -7.58 -2.76 -14.43
C PRO A 231 -6.18 -2.20 -14.72
N VAL A 232 -5.36 -2.95 -15.46
CA VAL A 232 -4.04 -2.49 -15.90
C VAL A 232 -4.19 -1.43 -16.99
N THR A 233 -3.75 -0.20 -16.70
CA THR A 233 -3.65 0.87 -17.70
C THR A 233 -2.21 0.97 -18.22
N ILE A 234 -2.01 0.71 -19.51
CA ILE A 234 -0.69 0.79 -20.15
C ILE A 234 -0.47 2.19 -20.72
N THR A 235 0.51 2.91 -20.16
CA THR A 235 0.98 4.19 -20.70
C THR A 235 2.37 4.03 -21.29
N TYR A 236 2.53 4.40 -22.56
CA TYR A 236 3.80 4.29 -23.28
C TYR A 236 4.65 5.54 -23.04
N PRO A 237 5.86 5.42 -22.48
CA PRO A 237 6.78 6.55 -22.37
C PRO A 237 7.26 7.00 -23.76
N SER A 238 7.89 8.18 -23.85
CA SER A 238 8.48 8.64 -25.12
C SER A 238 9.83 7.99 -25.44
N SER A 239 10.51 7.44 -24.43
CA SER A 239 11.76 6.71 -24.60
C SER A 239 11.51 5.37 -25.28
N ASN A 240 12.43 4.97 -26.18
CA ASN A 240 12.37 3.68 -26.86
C ASN A 240 13.76 3.25 -27.33
N ASP A 241 14.18 2.06 -26.90
CA ASP A 241 15.50 1.46 -27.09
C ASP A 241 15.49 0.31 -28.11
N ASN A 242 14.42 0.12 -28.88
CA ASN A 242 14.30 -0.98 -29.86
C ASN A 242 15.49 -1.11 -30.83
N ALA A 243 16.14 0.01 -31.18
CA ALA A 243 17.32 -0.01 -32.03
C ALA A 243 18.48 -0.84 -31.43
N ASN A 244 18.58 -0.94 -30.10
CA ASN A 244 19.61 -1.70 -29.39
C ASN A 244 19.46 -3.22 -29.59
N VAL A 245 18.26 -3.70 -29.91
CA VAL A 245 17.98 -5.12 -30.21
C VAL A 245 17.82 -5.38 -31.71
N GLY A 246 18.23 -4.42 -32.56
CA GLY A 246 18.14 -4.56 -34.02
C GLY A 246 16.71 -4.54 -34.56
N VAL A 247 15.76 -4.03 -33.78
CA VAL A 247 14.34 -3.93 -34.13
C VAL A 247 14.07 -2.49 -34.55
N SER A 248 13.60 -2.28 -35.79
CA SER A 248 13.21 -0.94 -36.28
C SER A 248 11.72 -0.72 -36.05
N GLY A 249 11.33 0.40 -35.41
CA GLY A 249 9.92 0.67 -35.10
C GLY A 249 9.39 -0.24 -33.99
N VAL A 250 8.12 -0.67 -34.05
CA VAL A 250 7.47 -1.57 -33.07
C VAL A 250 7.44 -3.03 -33.55
N ASP A 251 8.55 -3.54 -34.09
CA ASP A 251 8.59 -4.90 -34.63
C ASP A 251 8.84 -5.95 -33.51
N LYS A 252 8.84 -7.24 -33.85
CA LYS A 252 8.88 -8.36 -32.90
C LYS A 252 10.30 -8.63 -32.43
N LEU A 253 10.49 -8.83 -31.13
CA LEU A 253 11.70 -9.47 -30.61
C LEU A 253 11.51 -10.98 -30.71
N GLN A 254 12.19 -11.61 -31.67
CA GLN A 254 11.96 -13.03 -31.96
C GLN A 254 13.22 -13.82 -32.23
N THR A 255 13.16 -15.11 -31.89
CA THR A 255 14.22 -16.07 -32.20
C THR A 255 13.66 -17.46 -32.56
N ASN A 256 14.43 -18.22 -33.34
CA ASN A 256 14.13 -19.61 -33.70
C ASN A 256 15.42 -20.43 -33.83
N ASN A 257 15.73 -21.25 -32.83
CA ASN A 257 17.01 -21.99 -32.73
C ASN A 257 18.26 -21.09 -32.77
N SER A 258 18.15 -19.86 -32.26
CA SER A 258 19.25 -18.91 -32.13
C SER A 258 19.17 -18.16 -30.81
N ASP A 259 20.25 -17.52 -30.41
CA ASP A 259 20.27 -16.71 -29.19
C ASP A 259 20.22 -15.22 -29.55
N VAL A 260 19.43 -14.47 -28.79
CA VAL A 260 19.32 -13.02 -28.87
C VAL A 260 19.62 -12.46 -27.48
N THR A 261 20.45 -11.43 -27.41
CA THR A 261 20.75 -10.73 -26.16
C THR A 261 20.19 -9.32 -26.22
N MET A 262 19.55 -8.90 -25.13
CA MET A 262 18.98 -7.58 -24.94
C MET A 262 19.66 -6.92 -23.72
N SER A 263 20.13 -5.69 -23.90
CA SER A 263 20.62 -4.85 -22.79
C SER A 263 19.46 -4.22 -22.02
N GLY A 264 19.74 -3.62 -20.86
CA GLY A 264 18.74 -2.81 -20.16
C GLY A 264 18.21 -1.65 -21.01
N GLY A 265 16.95 -1.26 -20.77
CA GLY A 265 16.28 -0.20 -21.52
C GLY A 265 14.75 -0.28 -21.53
N ILE A 266 14.13 0.65 -22.24
CA ILE A 266 12.68 0.71 -22.44
C ILE A 266 12.36 0.29 -23.87
N TYR A 267 11.57 -0.78 -24.05
CA TYR A 267 11.31 -1.36 -25.37
C TYR A 267 9.83 -1.34 -25.72
N HIS A 268 9.49 -0.90 -26.93
CA HIS A 268 8.12 -0.93 -27.45
C HIS A 268 8.00 -1.95 -28.57
N LEU A 269 7.62 -3.18 -28.24
CA LEU A 269 7.61 -4.28 -29.19
C LEU A 269 6.17 -4.64 -29.54
N THR A 270 5.96 -5.23 -30.71
CA THR A 270 4.67 -5.88 -30.97
C THR A 270 4.57 -7.17 -30.17
N GLN A 271 5.62 -7.99 -30.20
CA GLN A 271 5.59 -9.32 -29.61
C GLN A 271 6.97 -9.75 -29.14
N ILE A 272 7.02 -10.54 -28.06
CA ILE A 272 8.17 -11.42 -27.76
C ILE A 272 7.82 -12.81 -28.27
N LYS A 273 8.68 -13.39 -29.12
CA LYS A 273 8.44 -14.73 -29.68
C LYS A 273 9.68 -15.62 -29.68
N VAL A 274 9.67 -16.66 -28.86
CA VAL A 274 10.75 -17.66 -28.78
C VAL A 274 10.25 -18.99 -29.33
N ASN A 275 10.96 -19.57 -30.30
CA ASN A 275 10.64 -20.89 -30.86
C ASN A 275 11.86 -21.80 -30.94
N GLY A 276 11.59 -23.10 -31.09
CA GLY A 276 12.63 -24.11 -31.24
C GLY A 276 13.46 -24.22 -29.96
N ASN A 277 14.78 -24.12 -30.07
CA ASN A 277 15.72 -24.10 -28.94
C ASN A 277 16.41 -22.74 -28.80
N GLY A 278 15.78 -21.66 -29.27
CA GLY A 278 16.37 -20.32 -29.19
C GLY A 278 16.19 -19.69 -27.81
N ASN A 279 17.09 -18.79 -27.44
CA ASN A 279 17.03 -18.07 -26.17
C ASN A 279 16.98 -16.56 -26.38
N ILE A 280 16.21 -15.86 -25.55
CA ILE A 280 16.32 -14.41 -25.37
C ILE A 280 16.92 -14.17 -23.99
N LEU A 281 18.10 -13.55 -23.92
CA LEU A 281 18.78 -13.20 -22.67
C LEU A 281 18.69 -11.70 -22.42
N ILE A 282 18.08 -11.32 -21.30
CA ILE A 282 18.01 -9.93 -20.81
C ILE A 282 19.14 -9.71 -19.79
N THR A 283 19.98 -8.72 -20.04
CA THR A 283 21.24 -8.49 -19.29
C THR A 283 21.26 -7.21 -18.45
N GLY A 284 20.19 -6.42 -18.50
CA GLY A 284 20.04 -5.23 -17.67
C GLY A 284 18.58 -4.86 -17.48
N ASP A 285 18.32 -4.02 -16.48
CA ASP A 285 16.96 -3.65 -16.08
C ASP A 285 16.14 -3.15 -17.27
N SER A 286 14.97 -3.74 -17.48
CA SER A 286 14.19 -3.54 -18.70
C SER A 286 12.71 -3.36 -18.42
N THR A 287 12.09 -2.43 -19.15
CA THR A 287 10.63 -2.30 -19.22
C THR A 287 10.18 -2.52 -20.66
N LEU A 288 9.38 -3.56 -20.89
CA LEU A 288 8.90 -3.95 -22.21
C LEU A 288 7.41 -3.66 -22.32
N TYR A 289 7.00 -3.04 -23.42
CA TYR A 289 5.61 -2.79 -23.74
C TYR A 289 5.24 -3.56 -25.00
N LEU A 290 4.30 -4.51 -24.89
CA LEU A 290 3.91 -5.46 -25.93
C LEU A 290 2.48 -5.19 -26.39
N THR A 291 2.27 -5.02 -27.70
CA THR A 291 0.91 -4.83 -28.23
C THR A 291 0.18 -6.13 -28.56
N GLU A 292 0.89 -7.17 -28.99
CA GLU A 292 0.36 -8.48 -29.38
C GLU A 292 0.68 -9.60 -28.38
N GLY A 293 1.54 -9.34 -27.39
CA GLY A 293 1.79 -10.26 -26.28
C GLY A 293 3.09 -11.05 -26.36
N MET A 294 3.12 -12.17 -25.64
CA MET A 294 4.31 -13.00 -25.47
C MET A 294 4.02 -14.44 -25.83
N GLN A 295 4.94 -15.06 -26.58
CA GLN A 295 4.85 -16.46 -26.93
C GLN A 295 6.21 -17.16 -26.78
N VAL A 296 6.29 -18.17 -25.93
CA VAL A 296 7.48 -19.01 -25.74
C VAL A 296 7.07 -20.46 -26.04
N ASN A 297 7.65 -21.08 -27.07
CA ASN A 297 7.30 -22.45 -27.48
C ASN A 297 8.54 -23.34 -27.62
N GLY A 298 8.31 -24.65 -27.71
CA GLY A 298 9.36 -25.63 -27.93
C GLY A 298 10.20 -25.80 -26.68
N ASN A 299 11.53 -25.72 -26.81
CA ASN A 299 12.46 -25.65 -25.69
C ASN A 299 13.04 -24.23 -25.55
N GLY A 300 12.37 -23.23 -26.12
CA GLY A 300 12.84 -21.86 -26.11
C GLY A 300 12.80 -21.25 -24.71
N GLN A 301 13.72 -20.34 -24.42
CA GLN A 301 13.83 -19.72 -23.10
C GLN A 301 13.82 -18.19 -23.17
N LEU A 302 13.18 -17.57 -22.19
CA LEU A 302 13.34 -16.15 -21.86
C LEU A 302 14.12 -16.08 -20.55
N LEU A 303 15.38 -15.69 -20.65
CA LEU A 303 16.37 -15.70 -19.57
C LEU A 303 16.58 -14.28 -19.08
N ILE A 304 16.61 -14.10 -17.77
CA ILE A 304 16.95 -12.85 -17.10
C ILE A 304 18.26 -13.11 -16.36
N SER A 305 19.19 -12.17 -16.46
CA SER A 305 20.49 -12.29 -15.79
C SER A 305 20.31 -12.05 -14.29
N PRO A 306 21.08 -12.71 -13.42
CA PRO A 306 20.90 -12.56 -11.98
C PRO A 306 20.95 -11.10 -11.50
N GLY A 307 19.94 -10.69 -10.74
CA GLY A 307 19.83 -9.34 -10.18
C GLY A 307 19.35 -8.28 -11.18
N VAL A 308 18.89 -8.69 -12.36
CA VAL A 308 18.24 -7.82 -13.35
C VAL A 308 16.74 -7.85 -13.13
N LYS A 309 16.11 -6.67 -13.12
CA LYS A 309 14.66 -6.55 -12.99
C LYS A 309 14.00 -6.30 -14.34
N VAL A 310 12.99 -7.10 -14.65
CA VAL A 310 12.23 -7.00 -15.90
C VAL A 310 10.75 -6.82 -15.61
N THR A 311 10.18 -5.76 -16.18
CA THR A 311 8.74 -5.51 -16.16
C THR A 311 8.20 -5.58 -17.59
N ILE A 312 7.16 -6.39 -17.81
CA ILE A 312 6.51 -6.53 -19.11
C ILE A 312 5.06 -6.04 -18.99
N TYR A 313 4.71 -4.99 -19.73
CA TYR A 313 3.33 -4.58 -19.96
C TYR A 313 2.85 -5.17 -21.27
N THR A 314 1.69 -5.81 -21.30
CA THR A 314 1.15 -6.41 -22.52
C THR A 314 -0.34 -6.15 -22.71
N ALA A 315 -0.73 -5.74 -23.91
CA ALA A 315 -2.13 -5.69 -24.35
C ALA A 315 -2.56 -6.96 -25.11
N GLY A 316 -1.65 -7.92 -25.27
CA GLY A 316 -1.90 -9.21 -25.93
C GLY A 316 -1.63 -10.42 -25.04
N LYS A 317 -2.04 -11.59 -25.52
CA LYS A 317 -2.04 -12.84 -24.75
C LYS A 317 -0.63 -13.33 -24.40
N ILE A 318 -0.52 -14.03 -23.28
CA ILE A 318 0.72 -14.65 -22.80
C ILE A 318 0.59 -16.17 -22.97
N HIS A 319 1.41 -16.75 -23.85
CA HIS A 319 1.40 -18.17 -24.17
C HIS A 319 2.78 -18.78 -23.90
N ILE A 320 2.89 -19.63 -22.88
CA ILE A 320 4.12 -20.33 -22.53
C ILE A 320 3.86 -21.83 -22.70
N ASN A 321 4.52 -22.46 -23.67
CA ASN A 321 4.23 -23.83 -24.10
C ASN A 321 5.51 -24.67 -24.26
N GLY A 322 5.36 -25.99 -24.26
CA GLY A 322 6.43 -26.94 -24.57
C GLY A 322 7.25 -27.27 -23.33
N ASN A 323 8.58 -27.33 -23.44
CA ASN A 323 9.52 -27.40 -22.31
C ASN A 323 10.23 -26.04 -22.16
N SER A 324 9.47 -24.95 -22.32
CA SER A 324 10.03 -23.61 -22.24
C SER A 324 10.36 -23.24 -20.80
N PHE A 325 11.34 -22.36 -20.63
CA PHE A 325 11.73 -21.85 -19.33
C PHE A 325 11.72 -20.33 -19.37
N VAL A 326 10.96 -19.69 -18.47
CA VAL A 326 10.94 -18.24 -18.30
C VAL A 326 11.50 -17.89 -16.92
N ASN A 327 12.53 -17.04 -16.91
CA ASN A 327 13.26 -16.56 -15.72
C ASN A 327 14.06 -17.66 -14.98
N ALA A 328 15.12 -18.16 -15.64
CA ALA A 328 15.87 -19.35 -15.21
C ALA A 328 16.70 -19.25 -13.93
N ASP A 329 16.87 -18.05 -13.37
CA ASP A 329 17.48 -17.89 -12.05
C ASP A 329 16.53 -18.25 -10.89
N GLN A 330 15.25 -18.50 -11.21
CA GLN A 330 14.18 -18.83 -10.25
C GLN A 330 13.95 -17.73 -9.20
N GLN A 331 14.34 -16.50 -9.52
CA GLN A 331 14.08 -15.32 -8.68
C GLN A 331 12.78 -14.66 -9.15
N ALA A 332 11.67 -15.02 -8.51
CA ALA A 332 10.35 -14.52 -8.90
C ALA A 332 10.24 -12.98 -8.87
N THR A 333 11.06 -12.30 -8.05
CA THR A 333 11.12 -10.84 -7.98
C THR A 333 11.78 -10.17 -9.20
N ASP A 334 12.51 -10.93 -10.02
CA ASP A 334 13.22 -10.42 -11.19
C ASP A 334 12.30 -10.29 -12.42
N LEU A 335 11.11 -10.89 -12.41
CA LEU A 335 10.13 -10.79 -13.50
C LEU A 335 8.72 -10.46 -13.01
N THR A 336 8.16 -9.36 -13.51
CA THR A 336 6.74 -9.03 -13.35
C THR A 336 6.09 -8.75 -14.70
N ILE A 337 4.93 -9.37 -14.94
CA ILE A 337 4.14 -9.19 -16.16
C ILE A 337 2.77 -8.60 -15.81
N TYR A 338 2.44 -7.46 -16.41
CA TYR A 338 1.15 -6.79 -16.33
C TYR A 338 0.43 -6.94 -17.67
N SER A 339 -0.75 -7.54 -17.67
CA SER A 339 -1.58 -7.72 -18.86
C SER A 339 -2.86 -6.89 -18.75
N SER A 340 -3.17 -6.11 -19.79
CA SER A 340 -4.44 -5.39 -19.93
C SER A 340 -5.42 -6.12 -20.85
N VAL A 341 -5.20 -7.41 -21.12
CA VAL A 341 -6.06 -8.21 -21.99
C VAL A 341 -7.40 -8.43 -21.28
N VAL A 342 -8.45 -7.78 -21.78
CA VAL A 342 -9.83 -8.08 -21.45
C VAL A 342 -10.23 -9.34 -22.21
N GLY A 343 -10.45 -10.43 -21.48
CA GLY A 343 -10.85 -11.71 -22.05
C GLY A 343 -12.30 -11.69 -22.52
N SER A 344 -12.60 -11.31 -23.77
CA SER A 344 -13.91 -11.61 -24.36
C SER A 344 -13.83 -12.86 -25.25
N GLY A 345 -14.10 -14.04 -24.68
CA GLY A 345 -14.25 -15.31 -25.42
C GLY A 345 -13.26 -16.43 -25.06
N SER A 346 -13.32 -17.56 -25.79
CA SER A 346 -12.52 -18.77 -25.53
C SER A 346 -11.02 -18.55 -25.76
N GLY A 347 -10.33 -18.16 -24.71
CA GLY A 347 -8.88 -18.20 -24.61
C GLY A 347 -8.39 -17.20 -23.58
N SER A 348 -8.02 -17.71 -22.42
CA SER A 348 -7.47 -16.99 -21.26
C SER A 348 -6.37 -16.00 -21.66
N ALA A 349 -6.27 -14.90 -20.92
CA ALA A 349 -5.22 -13.89 -21.10
C ALA A 349 -3.81 -14.50 -20.94
N VAL A 350 -3.70 -15.52 -20.07
CA VAL A 350 -2.48 -16.25 -19.75
C VAL A 350 -2.73 -17.74 -19.96
N HIS A 351 -1.86 -18.40 -20.70
CA HIS A 351 -1.89 -19.85 -20.90
C HIS A 351 -0.48 -20.41 -20.76
N ILE A 352 -0.29 -21.25 -19.74
CA ILE A 352 0.95 -21.99 -19.48
C ILE A 352 0.62 -23.48 -19.63
N ASN A 353 1.30 -24.19 -20.53
CA ASN A 353 0.98 -25.58 -20.85
C ASN A 353 2.21 -26.39 -21.30
N GLY A 354 2.08 -27.72 -21.32
CA GLY A 354 3.19 -28.65 -21.52
C GLY A 354 4.00 -28.86 -20.25
N ASN A 355 5.32 -28.99 -20.40
CA ASN A 355 6.29 -29.00 -19.28
C ASN A 355 6.98 -27.64 -19.17
N ALA A 356 6.26 -26.55 -19.41
CA ALA A 356 6.82 -25.22 -19.32
C ALA A 356 7.03 -24.83 -17.85
N ASP A 357 8.07 -24.06 -17.59
CA ASP A 357 8.40 -23.50 -16.28
C ASP A 357 8.40 -21.96 -16.35
N PHE A 358 7.87 -21.35 -15.30
CA PHE A 358 7.75 -19.90 -15.16
C PHE A 358 8.04 -19.51 -13.71
N SER A 359 9.02 -18.62 -13.53
CA SER A 359 9.29 -17.98 -12.25
C SER A 359 9.07 -16.47 -12.36
N GLY A 360 8.08 -15.93 -11.66
CA GLY A 360 7.75 -14.51 -11.73
C GLY A 360 6.37 -14.21 -11.18
N ALA A 361 5.93 -12.96 -11.33
CA ALA A 361 4.58 -12.53 -11.03
C ALA A 361 3.83 -12.15 -12.31
N ILE A 362 2.56 -12.57 -12.43
CA ILE A 362 1.68 -12.17 -13.54
C ILE A 362 0.41 -11.55 -12.97
N TYR A 363 0.13 -10.30 -13.33
CA TYR A 363 -1.12 -9.61 -13.02
C TYR A 363 -1.89 -9.35 -14.31
N ALA A 364 -3.03 -10.00 -14.48
CA ALA A 364 -3.83 -9.97 -15.70
C ALA A 364 -5.33 -9.82 -15.38
N PRO A 365 -5.77 -8.69 -14.79
CA PRO A 365 -7.17 -8.44 -14.51
C PRO A 365 -7.95 -8.38 -15.84
N THR A 366 -9.10 -9.04 -15.89
CA THR A 366 -9.97 -9.11 -17.06
C THR A 366 -10.98 -7.99 -17.14
#